data_AF-A0AAJ0WZN3-F1
#
_entry.id   AF-A0AAJ0WZN3-F1
#
_cell.length_a   1.000
_cell.length_b   1.000
_cell.length_c   1.000
_cell.angle_alpha   90.00
_cell.angle_beta   90.00
_cell.angle_gamma   90.00
#
_symmetry.space_group_name_H-M   'P 1'
#
loop_
_entity.id
_entity.type
_entity.pdbx_description
1 polymer ?
#
loop_
_entity_poly.entity_id
_entity_poly.type
_entity_poly.pdbx_seq_one_letter_code
_entity_poly.pdbx_strand_id
1 'polypeptide(L)'
;MEIVLHFKSENYGKCKDKLLADDIVGRASMMFKDGSFVGKDGYFCYISGTDEQCKRAIDLVKEFATEVKDEVKSQLINKIKEEESKAIEGFGNILG
;
A
#
# COMPACT_ATOMS: atom_id res chain seq x y z
N MET A 1 6.19 -3.66 -10.82
CA MET A 1 6.97 -2.88 -9.84
C MET A 1 6.12 -2.73 -8.58
N GLU A 2 6.76 -2.75 -7.42
CA GLU A 2 6.09 -2.67 -6.12
C GLU A 2 6.77 -1.62 -5.24
N ILE A 3 5.99 -0.68 -4.71
CA ILE A 3 6.47 0.36 -3.79
C ILE A 3 5.63 0.40 -2.53
N VAL A 4 6.21 0.93 -1.46
CA VAL A 4 5.52 1.16 -0.20
C VAL A 4 5.75 2.60 0.22
N LEU A 5 4.66 3.30 0.49
CA LEU A 5 4.67 4.69 0.95
C LEU A 5 4.22 4.72 2.40
N HIS A 6 4.91 5.48 3.25
CA HIS A 6 4.55 5.72 4.64
C HIS A 6 4.15 7.18 4.84
N PHE A 7 3.05 7.42 5.55
CA PHE A 7 2.55 8.75 5.85
C PHE A 7 1.87 8.78 7.22
N LYS A 8 1.82 9.96 7.82
CA LYS A 8 1.14 10.16 9.10
C LYS A 8 -0.38 10.00 8.94
N SER A 9 -1.05 9.64 10.04
CA SER A 9 -2.51 9.48 10.10
C SER A 9 -3.26 10.76 9.70
N GLU A 10 -2.75 11.94 10.06
CA GLU A 10 -3.30 13.25 9.65
C GLU A 10 -3.33 13.46 8.13
N ASN A 11 -2.43 12.79 7.39
CA ASN A 11 -2.32 12.88 5.94
C ASN A 11 -3.05 11.76 5.21
N TYR A 12 -3.65 10.79 5.93
CA TYR A 12 -4.28 9.62 5.32
C TYR A 12 -5.34 9.99 4.27
N GLY A 13 -6.29 10.85 4.64
CA GLY A 13 -7.36 11.27 3.72
C GLY A 13 -6.79 11.96 2.48
N LYS A 14 -5.90 12.94 2.67
CA LYS A 14 -5.27 13.68 1.56
C LYS A 14 -4.46 12.78 0.62
N CYS A 15 -3.65 11.87 1.17
CA CYS A 15 -2.87 10.90 0.40
C CYS A 15 -3.79 9.99 -0.40
N LYS A 16 -4.81 9.42 0.26
CA LYS A 16 -5.75 8.50 -0.38
C LYS A 16 -6.51 9.18 -1.51
N ASP A 17 -7.04 10.38 -1.28
CA ASP A 17 -7.78 11.13 -2.29
C ASP A 17 -6.88 11.49 -3.48
N LYS A 18 -5.66 11.97 -3.23
CA LYS A 18 -4.69 12.28 -4.31
C LYS A 18 -4.32 11.07 -5.15
N LEU A 19 -4.05 9.92 -4.53
CA LEU A 19 -3.65 8.70 -5.24
C LEU A 19 -4.80 8.11 -6.05
N LEU A 20 -6.02 8.13 -5.50
CA LEU A 20 -7.21 7.59 -6.16
C LEU A 20 -7.75 8.53 -7.26
N ALA A 21 -7.59 9.84 -7.10
CA ALA A 21 -8.05 10.82 -8.08
C ALA A 21 -7.15 10.91 -9.33
N ASP A 22 -5.90 10.43 -9.26
CA ASP A 22 -5.01 10.41 -10.43
C ASP A 22 -5.37 9.24 -11.35
N ASP A 23 -5.57 9.54 -12.63
CA ASP A 23 -5.94 8.56 -13.65
C ASP A 23 -4.94 7.41 -13.79
N ILE A 24 -3.64 7.67 -13.68
CA ILE A 24 -2.61 6.66 -13.90
C ILE A 24 -2.48 5.80 -12.65
N VAL A 25 -2.32 6.44 -11.49
CA VAL A 25 -2.12 5.77 -10.20
C VAL A 25 -3.39 5.05 -9.73
N GLY A 26 -4.56 5.64 -9.94
CA GLY A 26 -5.85 5.05 -9.59
C GLY A 26 -6.16 3.72 -10.28
N ARG A 27 -5.49 3.43 -11.40
CA ARG A 27 -5.57 2.14 -12.12
C ARG A 27 -4.63 1.07 -11.55
N ALA A 28 -3.73 1.42 -10.62
CA ALA A 28 -2.81 0.48 -9.99
C ALA A 28 -3.49 -0.29 -8.85
N SER A 29 -2.95 -1.44 -8.48
CA SER A 29 -3.38 -2.13 -7.28
C SER A 29 -2.81 -1.41 -6.06
N MET A 30 -3.68 -0.95 -5.15
CA MET A 30 -3.29 -0.20 -3.96
C MET A 30 -3.93 -0.79 -2.71
N MET A 31 -3.12 -0.99 -1.67
CA MET A 31 -3.59 -1.41 -0.36
C MET A 31 -3.12 -0.44 0.71
N PHE A 32 -4.08 0.09 1.45
CA PHE A 32 -3.84 0.95 2.60
C PHE A 32 -3.89 0.10 3.87
N LYS A 33 -2.82 0.13 4.65
CA LYS A 33 -2.70 -0.60 5.92
C LYS A 33 -2.30 0.36 7.04
N ASP A 34 -2.90 0.16 8.20
CA ASP A 34 -2.50 0.87 9.41
C ASP A 34 -1.09 0.43 9.84
N GLY A 35 -0.29 1.33 10.39
CA GLY A 35 1.07 1.04 10.81
C GLY A 35 1.15 -0.02 11.91
N SER A 36 0.10 -0.18 12.72
CA SER A 36 -0.04 -1.28 13.68
C SER A 36 0.15 -2.66 13.03
N PHE A 37 -0.14 -2.79 11.73
CA PHE A 37 0.09 -4.02 10.96
C PHE A 37 1.56 -4.46 10.95
N VAL A 38 2.51 -3.53 11.10
CA VAL A 38 3.96 -3.79 11.19
C VAL A 38 4.59 -3.19 12.45
N GLY A 39 3.77 -2.85 13.47
CA GLY A 39 4.26 -2.26 14.72
C GLY A 39 4.89 -0.87 14.55
N LYS A 40 4.39 -0.08 13.58
CA LYS A 40 4.84 1.29 13.31
C LYS A 40 3.67 2.27 13.49
N ASP A 41 3.98 3.55 13.66
CA ASP A 41 2.98 4.60 13.70
C ASP A 41 2.59 5.06 12.28
N GLY A 42 1.42 5.67 12.11
CA GLY A 42 0.93 6.18 10.83
C GLY A 42 0.32 5.11 9.94
N TYR A 43 0.34 5.33 8.63
CA TYR A 43 -0.27 4.49 7.61
C TYR A 43 0.72 4.16 6.49
N PHE A 44 0.51 2.99 5.90
CA PHE A 44 1.26 2.51 4.76
C PHE A 44 0.32 2.34 3.56
N CYS A 45 0.81 2.71 2.38
CA CYS A 45 0.18 2.40 1.10
C CYS A 45 1.14 1.52 0.30
N TYR A 46 0.76 0.27 0.11
CA TYR A 46 1.41 -0.62 -0.85
C TYR A 46 0.79 -0.39 -2.22
N ILE A 47 1.64 -0.16 -3.23
CA ILE A 47 1.23 0.05 -4.61
C ILE A 47 1.96 -0.96 -5.49
N SER A 48 1.19 -1.70 -6.28
CA SER A 48 1.68 -2.67 -7.26
C SER A 48 1.14 -2.36 -8.65
N GLY A 49 2.06 -2.15 -9.59
CA GLY A 49 1.71 -1.73 -10.94
C GLY A 49 2.93 -1.56 -11.84
N THR A 50 2.77 -0.75 -12.89
CA THR A 50 3.86 -0.39 -13.80
C THR A 50 4.84 0.58 -13.15
N ASP A 51 6.02 0.74 -13.74
CA ASP A 51 7.02 1.72 -13.29
C ASP A 51 6.47 3.16 -13.32
N GLU A 52 5.74 3.50 -14.38
CA GLU A 52 5.08 4.81 -14.51
C GLU A 52 4.12 5.09 -13.36
N GLN A 53 3.27 4.12 -13.01
CA GLN A 53 2.33 4.24 -11.89
C GLN A 53 3.06 4.46 -10.56
N CYS A 54 4.14 3.70 -10.32
CA CYS A 54 4.92 3.82 -9.08
C CYS A 54 5.61 5.20 -8.98
N LYS A 55 6.27 5.64 -10.05
CA LYS A 55 6.93 6.95 -10.10
C LYS A 55 5.93 8.09 -9.90
N ARG A 56 4.80 8.02 -10.60
CA ARG A 56 3.73 9.02 -10.49
C ARG A 56 3.16 9.09 -9.07
N ALA A 57 2.92 7.95 -8.43
CA ALA A 57 2.44 7.89 -7.07
C ALA A 57 3.40 8.59 -6.09
N ILE A 58 4.70 8.30 -6.18
CA ILE A 58 5.73 8.94 -5.35
C ILE A 58 5.69 10.46 -5.54
N ASP A 59 5.64 10.94 -6.79
CA ASP A 59 5.62 12.38 -7.07
C ASP A 59 4.38 13.11 -6.55
N LEU A 60 3.20 12.47 -6.59
CA LEU A 60 1.94 13.06 -6.13
C LEU A 60 1.90 13.29 -4.62
N VAL A 61 2.50 12.38 -3.86
CA VAL A 61 2.44 12.39 -2.40
C VAL A 61 3.78 12.63 -1.73
N LYS A 62 4.85 13.01 -2.45
CA LYS A 62 6.17 13.30 -1.86
C LYS A 62 6.16 14.34 -0.74
N GLU A 63 5.15 15.21 -0.72
CA GLU A 63 4.94 16.23 0.31
C GLU A 63 4.25 15.66 1.58
N PHE A 64 3.59 14.51 1.48
CA PHE A 64 2.77 13.90 2.55
C PHE A 64 3.25 12.52 2.99
N ALA A 65 4.00 11.82 2.13
CA ALA A 65 4.43 10.44 2.28
C ALA A 65 5.90 10.26 1.89
N THR A 66 6.53 9.27 2.48
CA THR A 66 7.92 8.88 2.22
C THR A 66 7.97 7.45 1.72
N GLU A 67 8.75 7.20 0.66
CA GLU A 67 8.98 5.84 0.17
C GLU A 67 9.80 5.04 1.19
N VAL A 68 9.27 3.89 1.59
CA VAL A 68 9.94 2.95 2.49
C VAL A 68 10.75 1.98 1.64
N LYS A 69 12.08 1.99 1.79
CA LYS A 69 13.00 1.08 1.09
C LYS A 69 13.60 0.00 1.98
N ASP A 70 13.40 0.11 3.28
CA ASP A 70 14.04 -0.73 4.29
C ASP A 70 13.29 -2.05 4.54
N GLU A 71 13.75 -2.83 5.51
CA GLU A 71 13.18 -4.11 5.94
C GLU A 71 11.66 -4.04 6.20
N VAL A 72 11.16 -2.89 6.65
CA VAL A 72 9.73 -2.62 6.86
C VAL A 72 8.92 -2.82 5.58
N LYS A 73 9.46 -2.48 4.40
CA LYS A 73 8.81 -2.72 3.11
C LYS A 73 8.57 -4.22 2.92
N SER A 74 9.62 -5.02 3.08
CA SER A 74 9.53 -6.47 2.89
C SER A 74 8.58 -7.12 3.90
N GLN A 75 8.63 -6.69 5.16
CA GLN A 75 7.72 -7.17 6.20
C GLN A 75 6.25 -6.85 5.86
N LEU A 76 5.95 -5.62 5.42
CA LEU A 76 4.61 -5.21 5.03
C LEU A 76 4.10 -6.07 3.84
N ILE A 77 4.92 -6.20 2.79
CA ILE A 77 4.57 -6.95 1.59
C ILE A 77 4.30 -8.43 1.92
N ASN A 78 5.16 -9.05 2.72
CA ASN A 78 4.98 -10.45 3.12
C ASN A 78 3.69 -10.64 3.91
N LYS A 79 3.43 -9.79 4.92
CA LYS A 79 2.19 -9.89 5.69
C LYS A 79 0.93 -9.66 4.84
N ILE A 80 0.99 -8.75 3.87
CA ILE A 80 -0.11 -8.51 2.93
C ILE A 80 -0.37 -9.80 2.12
N LYS A 81 0.68 -10.41 1.56
CA LYS A 81 0.56 -11.66 0.79
C LYS A 81 0.05 -12.83 1.63
N GLU A 82 0.49 -12.94 2.88
CA GLU A 82 0.00 -13.96 3.82
C GLU A 82 -1.50 -13.81 4.11
N GLU A 83 -1.99 -12.58 4.30
CA GLU A 83 -3.43 -12.32 4.49
C GLU A 83 -4.23 -12.69 3.24
N GLU A 84 -3.74 -12.35 2.05
CA GLU A 84 -4.37 -12.73 0.79
C GLU A 84 -4.42 -14.26 0.61
N SER A 85 -3.34 -14.98 0.91
CA SER A 85 -3.33 -16.44 0.87
C SER A 85 -4.32 -17.07 1.84
N LYS A 86 -4.36 -16.60 3.09
CA LYS A 86 -5.32 -17.09 4.10
C LYS A 86 -6.77 -16.85 3.70
N ALA A 87 -7.06 -15.71 3.08
CA ALA A 87 -8.40 -15.43 2.56
C ALA A 87 -8.81 -16.45 1.50
N ILE A 88 -7.91 -16.81 0.57
CA ILE A 88 -8.16 -17.81 -0.47
C ILE A 88 -8.38 -19.21 0.14
N GLU A 89 -7.55 -19.62 1.11
CA GLU A 89 -7.68 -20.91 1.79
C GLU A 89 -8.97 -21.01 2.63
N GLY A 90 -9.40 -19.91 3.25
CA GLY A 90 -10.66 -19.84 4.00
C GLY A 90 -11.89 -20.01 3.11
N PHE A 91 -11.89 -19.46 1.89
CA PHE A 91 -12.96 -19.68 0.92
C PHE A 91 -12.97 -21.10 0.34
N GLY A 92 -11.81 -21.71 0.14
CA GLY A 92 -11.69 -23.09 -0.34
C GLY A 92 -12.33 -24.13 0.60
N ASN A 93 -12.38 -23.85 1.90
CA ASN A 93 -13.01 -24.72 2.90
C ASN A 93 -14.52 -24.46 3.08
N ILE A 94 -15.06 -23.35 2.58
CA ILE A 94 -16.50 -23.00 2.70
C ILE A 94 -17.29 -23.43 1.46
N LEU A 95 -16.63 -23.63 0.32
CA LEU A 95 -17.22 -24.19 -0.90
C LEU A 95 -16.89 -25.69 -1.11
N GLY A 96 -16.52 -26.40 -0.04
CA GLY A 96 -16.28 -27.85 -0.02
C GLY A 96 -17.39 -28.62 0.67
#